data_AF-R7ASI9-F1
#
_entry.id   AF-R7ASI9-F1
#
_cell.length_a   1.000
_cell.length_b   1.000
_cell.length_c   1.000
_cell.angle_alpha   90.00
_cell.angle_beta   90.00
_cell.angle_gamma   90.00
#
_symmetry.space_group_name_H-M   'P 1'
#
loop_
_entity.id
_entity.type
_entity.pdbx_description
1 polymer ?
#
loop_
_entity_poly.entity_id
_entity_poly.type
_entity_poly.pdbx_seq_one_letter_code
_entity_poly.pdbx_strand_id
1 'polypeptide(L)'
;MNKKVLFIVQTAIIAALYAALTYAQNFLLPGTTSAAVQFRVSEALNVLALFTPAAIPGLTLGCVLSNLYNIGSGLPLDMIFGSLATLGATAAMYFLRDVKIKNYPLLSLLMPAVFNGVVIGWEIEVFFIDGKFNFASFLTQGGLVALGELGVMLVLGTILYYVIVGRKIDKKIFKKVSE
;
A
#
# COMPACT_ATOMS: atom_id res chain seq x y z
N MET A 1 -30.02 -0.85 -0.03
CA MET A 1 -28.87 -1.47 0.68
C MET A 1 -28.26 -0.39 1.57
N ASN A 2 -28.01 -0.66 2.85
CA ASN A 2 -27.49 0.35 3.78
C ASN A 2 -26.05 0.72 3.40
N LYS A 3 -25.80 1.99 3.06
CA LYS A 3 -24.48 2.49 2.62
C LYS A 3 -23.39 2.22 3.66
N LYS A 4 -23.72 2.32 4.96
CA LYS A 4 -22.77 2.04 6.05
C LYS A 4 -22.36 0.56 6.08
N VAL A 5 -23.32 -0.34 5.89
CA VAL A 5 -23.04 -1.78 5.83
C VAL A 5 -22.17 -2.10 4.62
N LEU A 6 -22.47 -1.51 3.45
CA LEU A 6 -21.66 -1.70 2.26
C LEU A 6 -20.23 -1.20 2.45
N PHE A 7 -20.05 -0.03 3.06
CA PHE A 7 -18.73 0.52 3.39
C PHE A 7 -17.93 -0.45 4.27
N ILE A 8 -18.53 -0.93 5.38
CA ILE A 8 -17.87 -1.87 6.29
C ILE A 8 -17.48 -3.17 5.57
N VAL A 9 -18.38 -3.71 4.76
CA VAL A 9 -18.12 -4.94 4.00
C VAL A 9 -17.00 -4.74 2.99
N GLN A 10 -16.98 -3.63 2.26
CA GLN A 10 -15.89 -3.33 1.32
C GLN A 10 -14.55 -3.18 2.04
N THR A 11 -14.52 -2.41 3.14
CA THR A 11 -13.34 -2.25 3.98
C THR A 11 -12.81 -3.61 4.46
N ALA A 12 -13.68 -4.48 4.98
CA ALA A 12 -13.30 -5.79 5.48
C ALA A 12 -12.76 -6.71 4.37
N ILE A 13 -13.40 -6.72 3.18
CA ILE A 13 -12.94 -7.51 2.04
C ILE A 13 -11.56 -7.02 1.56
N ILE A 14 -11.36 -5.70 1.45
CA ILE A 14 -10.08 -5.12 1.02
C ILE A 14 -8.98 -5.48 2.04
N ALA A 15 -9.26 -5.34 3.33
CA ALA A 15 -8.32 -5.74 4.39
C ALA A 15 -7.95 -7.21 4.32
N ALA A 16 -8.94 -8.10 4.15
CA ALA A 16 -8.73 -9.53 4.03
C ALA A 16 -7.92 -9.89 2.77
N LEU A 17 -8.20 -9.26 1.63
CA LEU A 17 -7.45 -9.46 0.39
C LEU A 17 -5.99 -9.04 0.54
N TYR A 18 -5.75 -7.87 1.13
CA TYR A 18 -4.39 -7.38 1.37
C TYR A 18 -3.62 -8.36 2.26
N ALA A 19 -4.18 -8.73 3.42
CA ALA A 19 -3.53 -9.66 4.34
C ALA A 19 -3.28 -11.03 3.71
N ALA A 20 -4.28 -11.59 3.00
CA ALA A 20 -4.16 -12.87 2.32
C ALA A 20 -3.07 -12.85 1.24
N LEU A 21 -2.96 -11.78 0.45
CA LEU A 21 -1.91 -11.63 -0.55
C LEU A 21 -0.52 -11.51 0.10
N THR A 22 -0.38 -10.74 1.17
CA THR A 22 0.88 -10.65 1.91
C THR A 22 1.29 -12.00 2.47
N TYR A 23 0.37 -12.76 3.07
CA TYR A 23 0.66 -14.10 3.59
C TYR A 23 0.95 -15.12 2.51
N ALA A 24 0.20 -15.11 1.41
CA ALA A 24 0.46 -15.97 0.26
C ALA A 24 1.85 -15.69 -0.32
N GLN A 25 2.24 -14.41 -0.44
CA GLN A 25 3.57 -14.06 -0.90
C GLN A 25 4.65 -14.53 0.06
N ASN A 26 4.49 -14.30 1.37
CA ASN A 26 5.46 -14.77 2.37
C ASN A 26 5.61 -16.30 2.36
N PHE A 27 4.53 -17.02 2.09
CA PHE A 27 4.53 -18.48 1.99
C PHE A 27 5.20 -18.99 0.69
N LEU A 28 4.91 -18.36 -0.45
CA LEU A 28 5.41 -18.78 -1.76
C LEU A 28 6.84 -18.31 -2.05
N LEU A 29 7.20 -17.12 -1.56
CA LEU A 29 8.46 -16.42 -1.81
C LEU A 29 9.00 -15.82 -0.51
N PRO A 30 9.44 -16.67 0.44
CA PRO A 30 9.92 -16.23 1.75
C PRO A 30 11.07 -15.23 1.60
N GLY A 31 11.00 -14.13 2.34
CA GLY A 31 12.01 -13.07 2.36
C GLY A 31 11.90 -12.01 1.26
N THR A 32 11.02 -12.17 0.25
CA THR A 32 10.83 -11.13 -0.79
C THR A 32 10.17 -9.85 -0.28
N THR A 33 9.44 -9.95 0.83
CA THR A 33 8.83 -8.83 1.56
C THR A 33 9.80 -8.10 2.49
N SER A 34 10.99 -8.66 2.73
CA SER A 34 12.03 -8.10 3.62
C SER A 34 13.41 -8.00 2.95
N ALA A 35 13.47 -8.22 1.64
CA ALA A 35 14.70 -8.10 0.86
C ALA A 35 15.12 -6.63 0.72
N ALA A 36 16.39 -6.39 0.36
CA ALA A 36 16.94 -5.04 0.16
C ALA A 36 16.06 -4.16 -0.74
N VAL A 37 15.40 -4.75 -1.75
CA VAL A 37 14.28 -4.13 -2.47
C VAL A 37 13.01 -4.82 -1.99
N GLN A 38 12.24 -4.17 -1.13
CA GLN A 38 10.97 -4.71 -0.65
C GLN A 38 9.95 -4.68 -1.78
N PHE A 39 9.55 -5.87 -2.23
CA PHE A 39 8.45 -6.02 -3.17
C PHE A 39 7.28 -6.62 -2.42
N ARG A 40 6.19 -5.87 -2.26
CA ARG A 40 4.97 -6.40 -1.65
C ARG A 40 3.82 -6.32 -2.67
N VAL A 41 3.39 -7.47 -3.18
CA VAL A 41 2.34 -7.57 -4.21
C VAL A 41 1.01 -7.00 -3.73
N SER A 42 0.71 -7.09 -2.42
CA SER A 42 -0.51 -6.52 -1.84
C SER A 42 -0.59 -5.00 -1.93
N GLU A 43 0.54 -4.28 -2.08
CA GLU A 43 0.56 -2.83 -2.29
C GLU A 43 -0.10 -2.42 -3.61
N ALA A 44 -0.16 -3.32 -4.61
CA ALA A 44 -0.92 -3.07 -5.84
C ALA A 44 -2.41 -2.80 -5.56
N LEU A 45 -2.96 -3.28 -4.44
CA LEU A 45 -4.33 -2.98 -4.02
C LEU A 45 -4.54 -1.52 -3.62
N ASN A 46 -3.48 -0.73 -3.38
CA ASN A 46 -3.57 0.70 -3.12
C ASN A 46 -4.28 1.46 -4.25
N VAL A 47 -4.26 0.92 -5.46
CA VAL A 47 -5.03 1.42 -6.61
C VAL A 47 -6.54 1.49 -6.33
N LEU A 48 -7.07 0.65 -5.43
CA LEU A 48 -8.47 0.70 -5.02
C LEU A 48 -8.85 2.01 -4.34
N ALA A 49 -7.87 2.70 -3.71
CA ALA A 49 -8.07 4.03 -3.12
C ALA A 49 -8.43 5.10 -4.17
N LEU A 50 -8.17 4.87 -5.46
CA LEU A 50 -8.64 5.77 -6.52
C LEU A 50 -10.15 5.70 -6.73
N PHE A 51 -10.78 4.58 -6.35
CA PHE A 51 -12.15 4.26 -6.72
C PHE A 51 -13.14 4.27 -5.55
N THR A 52 -12.69 3.98 -4.33
CA THR A 52 -13.57 3.95 -3.15
C THR A 52 -12.87 4.49 -1.89
N PRO A 53 -13.55 5.30 -1.07
CA PRO A 53 -13.01 5.75 0.22
C PRO A 53 -12.88 4.61 1.23
N ALA A 54 -13.60 3.49 1.03
CA ALA A 54 -13.49 2.30 1.88
C ALA A 54 -12.12 1.61 1.77
N ALA A 55 -11.38 1.84 0.68
CA ALA A 55 -10.05 1.28 0.50
C ALA A 55 -9.04 1.87 1.48
N ILE A 56 -9.18 3.14 1.90
CA ILE A 56 -8.25 3.78 2.85
C ILE A 56 -8.20 2.98 4.17
N PRO A 57 -9.30 2.84 4.94
CA PRO A 57 -9.27 2.02 6.16
C PRO A 57 -9.06 0.54 5.86
N GLY A 58 -9.50 0.04 4.70
CA GLY A 58 -9.35 -1.38 4.33
C GLY A 58 -7.89 -1.77 4.16
N LEU A 59 -7.12 -0.99 3.42
CA LEU A 59 -5.71 -1.22 3.16
C LEU A 59 -4.86 -0.99 4.41
N THR A 60 -5.16 0.05 5.20
CA THR A 60 -4.50 0.27 6.49
C THR A 60 -4.72 -0.89 7.45
N LEU A 61 -5.96 -1.37 7.60
CA LEU A 61 -6.25 -2.55 8.43
C LEU A 61 -5.60 -3.81 7.86
N GLY A 62 -5.57 -3.98 6.54
CA GLY A 62 -4.86 -5.07 5.88
C GLY A 62 -3.37 -5.08 6.22
N CYS A 63 -2.72 -3.90 6.19
CA CYS A 63 -1.32 -3.71 6.56
C CYS A 63 -1.07 -4.12 8.02
N VAL A 64 -1.86 -3.59 8.96
CA VAL A 64 -1.83 -3.99 10.38
C VAL A 64 -1.97 -5.51 10.52
N LEU A 65 -3.00 -6.09 9.90
CA LEU A 65 -3.29 -7.52 10.00
C LEU A 65 -2.17 -8.37 9.41
N SER A 66 -1.53 -7.95 8.33
CA SER A 66 -0.43 -8.68 7.70
C SER A 66 0.86 -8.64 8.55
N ASN A 67 1.06 -7.55 9.28
CA ASN A 67 2.21 -7.36 10.16
C ASN A 67 2.04 -8.08 11.51
N LEU A 68 0.83 -8.48 11.90
CA LEU A 68 0.60 -9.30 13.11
C LEU A 68 1.39 -10.61 13.11
N TYR A 69 1.59 -11.24 11.95
CA TYR A 69 2.39 -12.47 11.83
C TYR A 69 3.88 -12.25 12.13
N ASN A 70 4.40 -11.05 11.84
CA ASN A 70 5.80 -10.68 12.07
C ASN A 70 6.06 -10.24 13.52
N ILE A 71 5.03 -10.05 14.36
CA ILE A 71 5.19 -9.70 15.78
C ILE A 71 6.02 -10.75 16.56
N GLY A 72 6.05 -12.00 16.08
CA GLY A 72 6.86 -13.06 16.67
C GLY A 72 8.38 -12.92 16.48
N SER A 73 8.86 -12.07 15.56
CA SER A 73 10.29 -12.00 15.19
C SER A 73 11.02 -10.69 15.56
N GLY A 74 10.33 -9.64 16.00
CA GLY A 74 10.96 -8.39 16.46
C GLY A 74 10.21 -7.11 16.05
N LEU A 75 10.30 -6.11 16.93
CA LEU A 75 9.70 -4.76 16.98
C LEU A 75 8.37 -4.50 16.21
N PRO A 76 7.29 -4.08 16.91
CA PRO A 76 6.00 -3.71 16.29
C PRO A 76 6.04 -2.37 15.53
N LEU A 77 7.23 -1.88 15.16
CA LEU A 77 7.42 -0.59 14.53
C LEU A 77 6.88 -0.57 13.11
N ASP A 78 7.14 -1.61 12.30
CA ASP A 78 6.61 -1.73 10.93
C ASP A 78 5.07 -1.79 10.91
N MET A 79 4.46 -2.33 11.96
CA MET A 79 3.00 -2.29 12.13
C MET A 79 2.48 -0.86 12.33
N ILE A 80 3.20 -0.01 13.07
CA ILE A 80 2.80 1.36 13.34
C ILE A 80 3.16 2.25 12.15
N PHE A 81 4.43 2.30 11.80
CA PHE A 81 4.97 3.18 10.75
C PHE A 81 4.54 2.75 9.35
N GLY A 82 4.54 1.46 9.03
CA GLY A 82 4.03 0.96 7.75
C GLY A 82 2.53 1.17 7.56
N SER A 83 1.73 1.02 8.62
CA SER A 83 0.29 1.32 8.54
C SER A 83 0.02 2.81 8.41
N LEU A 84 0.80 3.66 9.07
CA LEU A 84 0.73 5.12 8.92
C LEU A 84 1.17 5.56 7.52
N ALA A 85 2.23 4.96 6.96
CA ALA A 85 2.67 5.20 5.59
C ALA A 85 1.57 4.81 4.59
N THR A 86 0.97 3.63 4.77
CA THR A 86 -0.15 3.14 3.94
C THR A 86 -1.37 4.07 4.04
N LEU A 87 -1.71 4.52 5.25
CA LEU A 87 -2.81 5.46 5.47
C LEU A 87 -2.56 6.79 4.75
N GLY A 88 -1.36 7.36 4.89
CA GLY A 88 -0.96 8.60 4.23
C GLY A 88 -0.94 8.46 2.70
N ALA A 89 -0.36 7.37 2.20
CA ALA A 89 -0.30 7.05 0.78
C ALA A 89 -1.70 6.93 0.18
N THR A 90 -2.56 6.09 0.76
CA THR A 90 -3.91 5.83 0.22
C THR A 90 -4.82 7.05 0.33
N ALA A 91 -4.68 7.86 1.38
CA ALA A 91 -5.35 9.16 1.48
C ALA A 91 -4.88 10.11 0.38
N ALA A 92 -3.57 10.27 0.19
CA ALA A 92 -3.01 11.10 -0.88
C ALA A 92 -3.45 10.61 -2.27
N MET A 93 -3.46 9.29 -2.50
CA MET A 93 -3.99 8.69 -3.72
C MET A 93 -5.44 9.08 -3.98
N TYR A 94 -6.28 8.99 -2.95
CA TYR A 94 -7.70 9.33 -3.03
C TYR A 94 -7.90 10.82 -3.34
N PHE A 95 -7.14 11.73 -2.72
CA PHE A 95 -7.23 13.16 -3.01
C PHE A 95 -6.68 13.53 -4.39
N LEU A 96 -5.64 12.83 -4.86
CA LEU A 96 -5.02 13.08 -6.16
C LEU A 96 -5.68 12.31 -7.31
N ARG A 97 -6.73 11.52 -7.05
CA ARG A 97 -7.36 10.62 -8.04
C ARG A 97 -7.87 11.34 -9.30
N ASP A 98 -8.19 12.63 -9.17
CA ASP A 98 -8.70 13.48 -10.25
C ASP A 98 -7.57 14.15 -11.05
N VAL A 99 -6.34 14.15 -10.52
CA VAL A 99 -5.13 14.67 -11.19
C VAL A 99 -4.56 13.58 -12.11
N LYS A 100 -4.96 13.62 -13.39
CA LYS A 100 -4.55 12.64 -14.40
C LYS A 100 -3.68 13.27 -15.49
N ILE A 101 -2.59 12.61 -15.85
CA ILE A 101 -1.78 12.96 -17.00
C ILE A 101 -2.21 12.06 -18.16
N LYS A 102 -2.81 12.64 -19.21
CA LYS A 102 -3.30 11.89 -20.40
C LYS A 102 -4.21 10.68 -20.03
N ASN A 103 -5.11 10.85 -19.06
CA ASN A 103 -6.00 9.82 -18.49
C ASN A 103 -5.35 8.77 -17.56
N TYR A 104 -4.07 8.89 -17.24
CA TYR A 104 -3.39 7.99 -16.32
C TYR A 104 -3.09 8.70 -14.97
N PRO A 105 -3.50 8.13 -13.81
CA PRO A 105 -3.32 8.74 -12.50
C PRO A 105 -1.90 8.52 -11.97
N LEU A 106 -0.89 8.91 -12.75
CA LEU A 106 0.52 8.68 -12.43
C LEU A 106 0.85 9.22 -11.03
N LEU A 107 0.46 10.45 -10.73
CA LEU A 107 0.83 11.10 -9.47
C LEU A 107 0.29 10.33 -8.26
N SER A 108 -0.94 9.83 -8.32
CA SER A 108 -1.47 8.97 -7.27
C SER A 108 -0.68 7.67 -7.14
N LEU A 109 -0.35 7.00 -8.25
CA LEU A 109 0.38 5.73 -8.23
C LEU A 109 1.81 5.85 -7.67
N LEU A 110 2.39 7.05 -7.66
CA LEU A 110 3.68 7.33 -7.03
C LEU A 110 3.58 7.51 -5.50
N MET A 111 2.41 7.82 -4.95
CA MET A 111 2.26 8.13 -3.52
C MET A 111 2.69 6.98 -2.59
N PRO A 112 2.35 5.70 -2.85
CA PRO A 112 2.85 4.59 -2.02
C PRO A 112 4.37 4.54 -1.95
N ALA A 113 5.06 4.71 -3.08
CA ALA A 113 6.52 4.74 -3.10
C ALA A 113 7.13 5.92 -2.34
N VAL A 114 6.51 7.10 -2.42
CA VAL A 114 6.96 8.29 -1.69
C VAL A 114 6.78 8.10 -0.19
N PHE A 115 5.60 7.69 0.26
CA PHE A 115 5.30 7.52 1.68
C PHE A 115 6.07 6.35 2.30
N ASN A 116 6.07 5.18 1.66
CA ASN A 116 6.81 4.02 2.16
C ASN A 116 8.33 4.27 2.10
N GLY A 117 8.85 4.86 1.02
CA GLY A 117 10.28 5.20 0.92
C GLY A 117 10.77 6.14 2.02
N VAL A 118 9.96 7.17 2.36
CA VAL A 118 10.32 8.12 3.43
C VAL A 118 10.13 7.51 4.81
N VAL A 119 8.97 6.91 5.08
CA VAL A 119 8.62 6.43 6.44
C VAL A 119 9.40 5.17 6.80
N ILE A 120 9.44 4.17 5.92
CA ILE A 120 10.16 2.91 6.16
C ILE A 120 11.67 3.14 6.04
N GLY A 121 12.12 3.97 5.09
CA GLY A 121 13.54 4.35 4.99
C GLY A 121 14.05 5.01 6.28
N TRP A 122 13.22 5.87 6.89
CA TRP A 122 13.54 6.51 8.17
C TRP A 122 13.53 5.51 9.33
N GLU A 123 12.55 4.60 9.35
CA GLU A 123 12.48 3.53 10.35
C GLU A 123 13.74 2.65 10.35
N ILE A 124 14.18 2.20 9.18
CA ILE A 124 15.38 1.35 9.04
C ILE A 124 16.62 2.10 9.55
N GLU A 125 16.80 3.37 9.17
CA GLU A 125 17.95 4.16 9.60
C GLU A 125 17.99 4.38 11.11
N VAL A 126 16.84 4.65 11.73
CA VAL A 126 16.78 5.00 13.16
C VAL A 126 16.82 3.79 14.08
N PHE A 127 16.21 2.67 13.67
CA PHE A 127 16.01 1.52 14.56
C PHE A 127 16.87 0.29 14.23
N PHE A 128 17.39 0.16 13.01
CA PHE A 128 18.14 -1.03 12.58
C PHE A 128 19.61 -0.77 12.27
N ILE A 129 20.04 0.49 12.12
CA ILE A 129 21.43 0.85 11.90
C ILE A 129 22.02 1.42 13.19
N ASP A 130 22.95 0.68 13.80
CA ASP A 130 23.69 1.14 14.97
C ASP A 130 24.62 2.31 14.59
N GLY A 131 24.30 3.52 15.05
CA GLY A 131 25.13 4.70 14.80
C GLY A 131 24.37 6.03 14.90
N LYS A 132 25.06 7.13 14.53
CA LYS A 132 24.42 8.43 14.31
C LYS A 132 23.72 8.41 12.96
N PHE A 133 22.52 9.00 12.89
CA PHE A 133 21.74 9.14 11.67
C PHE A 133 22.60 9.59 10.49
N ASN A 134 22.67 8.74 9.47
CA ASN A 134 23.40 8.98 8.24
C ASN A 134 22.41 9.20 7.09
N PHE A 135 22.38 10.42 6.56
CA PHE A 135 21.49 10.79 5.48
C PHE A 135 21.70 9.95 4.21
N ALA A 136 22.94 9.49 3.93
CA ALA A 136 23.22 8.64 2.78
C ALA A 136 22.65 7.22 2.95
N SER A 137 22.71 6.67 4.16
CA SER A 137 22.13 5.36 4.48
C SER A 137 20.61 5.41 4.42
N PHE A 138 19.98 6.45 5.00
CA PHE A 138 18.56 6.73 4.85
C PHE A 138 18.13 6.79 3.38
N LEU A 139 18.84 7.56 2.55
CA LEU A 139 18.50 7.74 1.14
C LEU A 139 18.65 6.43 0.35
N THR A 140 19.64 5.61 0.71
CA THR A 140 19.87 4.31 0.07
C THR A 140 18.74 3.34 0.43
N GLN A 141 18.41 3.19 1.72
CA GLN A 141 17.38 2.25 2.16
C GLN A 141 15.98 2.70 1.72
N GLY A 142 15.63 3.97 1.95
CA GLY A 142 14.37 4.55 1.49
C GLY A 142 14.25 4.54 -0.03
N GLY A 143 15.36 4.75 -0.75
CA GLY A 143 15.43 4.64 -2.19
C GLY A 143 15.16 3.23 -2.70
N LEU A 144 15.72 2.20 -2.07
CA LEU A 144 15.47 0.81 -2.44
C LEU A 144 14.03 0.38 -2.16
N VAL A 145 13.45 0.78 -1.02
CA VAL A 145 12.03 0.56 -0.71
C VAL A 145 11.15 1.27 -1.75
N ALA A 146 11.40 2.55 -2.01
CA ALA A 146 10.66 3.32 -3.01
C ALA A 146 10.76 2.69 -4.40
N LEU A 147 11.91 2.16 -4.80
CA LEU A 147 12.09 1.47 -6.08
C LEU A 147 11.26 0.18 -6.17
N GLY A 148 11.19 -0.61 -5.10
CA GLY A 148 10.34 -1.79 -5.03
C GLY A 148 8.87 -1.44 -5.17
N GLU A 149 8.41 -0.47 -4.39
CA GLU A 149 7.04 0.07 -4.43
C GLU A 149 6.68 0.65 -5.81
N LEU A 150 7.59 1.41 -6.42
CA LEU A 150 7.41 1.93 -7.79
C LEU A 150 7.24 0.79 -8.79
N GLY A 151 8.06 -0.27 -8.69
CA GLY A 151 7.93 -1.45 -9.54
C GLY A 151 6.55 -2.09 -9.40
N VAL A 152 6.08 -2.32 -8.17
CA VAL A 152 4.76 -2.90 -7.90
C VAL A 152 3.65 -2.01 -8.45
N MET A 153 3.66 -0.72 -8.13
CA MET A 153 2.58 0.20 -8.49
C MET A 153 2.54 0.49 -9.99
N LEU A 154 3.69 0.72 -10.63
CA LEU A 154 3.75 1.01 -12.06
C LEU A 154 3.50 -0.22 -12.93
N VAL A 155 3.77 -1.44 -12.43
CA VAL A 155 3.48 -2.67 -13.17
C VAL A 155 2.13 -3.25 -12.73
N LEU A 156 2.06 -3.84 -11.54
CA LEU A 156 0.86 -4.54 -11.06
C LEU A 156 -0.29 -3.57 -10.78
N GLY A 157 -0.01 -2.42 -10.17
CA GLY A 157 -1.01 -1.38 -9.92
C GLY A 157 -1.60 -0.85 -11.22
N THR A 158 -0.78 -0.56 -12.23
CA THR A 158 -1.24 -0.13 -13.56
C THR A 158 -2.10 -1.19 -14.26
N ILE A 159 -1.68 -2.46 -14.21
CA ILE A 159 -2.47 -3.57 -14.76
C ILE A 159 -3.85 -3.61 -14.07
N LEU A 160 -3.87 -3.56 -12.74
CA LEU A 160 -5.11 -3.58 -11.97
C LEU A 160 -6.00 -2.38 -12.29
N TYR A 161 -5.42 -1.17 -12.42
CA TYR A 161 -6.12 0.05 -12.82
C TYR A 161 -6.83 -0.13 -14.16
N TYR A 162 -6.12 -0.57 -15.20
CA TYR A 162 -6.71 -0.76 -16.52
C TYR A 162 -7.74 -1.88 -16.56
N VAL A 163 -7.55 -2.96 -15.78
CA VAL A 163 -8.55 -4.03 -15.66
C VAL A 163 -9.83 -3.50 -15.02
N ILE A 164 -9.74 -2.70 -13.95
CA ILE A 164 -10.89 -2.13 -13.26
C ILE A 164 -11.67 -1.19 -14.19
N VAL A 165 -10.97 -0.25 -14.83
CA VAL A 165 -11.57 0.74 -15.73
C VAL A 165 -12.13 0.08 -16.99
N GLY A 166 -11.36 -0.81 -17.62
CA GLY A 166 -11.74 -1.50 -18.85
C GLY A 166 -12.96 -2.40 -18.67
N ARG A 167 -13.07 -3.09 -17.52
CA ARG A 167 -14.24 -3.92 -17.19
C ARG A 167 -15.40 -3.16 -16.54
N LYS A 168 -15.27 -1.83 -16.36
CA LYS A 168 -16.24 -0.95 -15.69
C LYS A 168 -16.60 -1.44 -14.27
N ILE A 169 -15.63 -2.03 -13.56
CA ILE A 169 -15.82 -2.57 -12.21
C ILE A 169 -16.03 -1.41 -11.22
N ASP A 170 -15.35 -0.29 -11.44
CA ASP A 170 -15.57 0.99 -10.77
C ASP A 170 -17.04 1.39 -10.71
N LYS A 171 -17.74 1.29 -11.85
CA LYS A 171 -19.15 1.67 -11.96
C LYS A 171 -20.11 0.68 -11.31
N LYS A 172 -19.74 -0.60 -11.24
CA LYS A 172 -20.60 -1.69 -10.73
C LYS A 172 -20.46 -1.90 -9.22
N ILE A 173 -19.23 -1.85 -8.71
CA ILE A 173 -18.90 -2.22 -7.33
C ILE A 173 -18.70 -0.98 -6.44
N PHE A 174 -17.99 0.05 -6.94
CA PHE A 174 -17.53 1.16 -6.10
C PHE A 174 -18.44 2.39 -6.09
N LYS A 175 -19.22 2.61 -7.17
CA LYS A 175 -20.15 3.74 -7.30
C LYS A 175 -21.16 3.90 -6.15
N LYS A 176 -21.56 2.81 -5.50
CA LYS A 176 -22.59 2.81 -4.43
C LYS A 176 -22.09 3.30 -3.06
N VAL A 177 -20.79 3.47 -2.87
CA VAL A 177 -20.17 3.91 -1.60
C VAL A 177 -19.70 5.36 -1.67
N SER A 178 -19.42 5.88 -2.86
CA SER A 178 -18.95 7.25 -3.09
C SER A 178 -20.06 8.29 -3.31
N GLU A 179 -21.29 7.84 -3.63
CA GLU A 179 -22.54 8.65 -3.62
C GLU A 179 -23.17 8.65 -2.22
#